data_AF-A0A9X7WMK9-F1
#
_entry.id   AF-A0A9X7WMK9-F1
#
_cell.length_a   1.000
_cell.length_b   1.000
_cell.length_c   1.000
_cell.angle_alpha   90.00
_cell.angle_beta   90.00
_cell.angle_gamma   90.00
#
_symmetry.space_group_name_H-M   'P 1'
#
loop_
_entity.id
_entity.type
_entity.pdbx_description
1 polymer ?
#
loop_
_entity_poly.entity_id
_entity_poly.type
_entity_poly.pdbx_seq_one_letter_code
_entity_poly.pdbx_strand_id
1 'polypeptide(L)'
;MDAGDEQSRAQSGPPAHSSRPLPSLSRIAAWAGGAAAVIAIGVGTAALIRFPGDTPSGPRSLDAITVASAPTAVLPLSEPEILELLDRRPEYGPLADPARRAGCLAGLGYPASTHVLGAREVTVNGHSGVVLLLPGTPEGTIIALAVAPHCSSADTGLLADTTVRRP
;
A
#
# COMPACT_ATOMS: atom_id res chain seq x y z
N MET A 1 55.46 46.70 25.46
CA MET A 1 55.11 45.54 26.30
C MET A 1 53.82 44.98 25.73
N ASP A 2 53.65 43.77 25.22
CA ASP A 2 54.39 42.50 25.18
C ASP A 2 53.71 41.71 24.02
N ALA A 3 54.42 41.14 23.03
CA ALA A 3 54.86 39.72 22.98
C ALA A 3 53.75 38.72 23.40
N GLY A 4 53.34 37.72 22.63
CA GLY A 4 53.90 37.10 21.44
C GLY A 4 53.10 35.83 21.08
N ASP A 5 53.50 35.26 19.96
CA ASP A 5 53.16 33.95 19.42
C ASP A 5 53.36 32.75 20.39
N GLU A 6 52.96 31.58 19.87
CA GLU A 6 53.41 30.21 20.23
C GLU A 6 52.62 29.55 21.38
N GLN A 7 51.64 28.68 21.10
CA GLN A 7 51.85 27.27 20.77
C GLN A 7 53.05 26.60 21.46
N SER A 8 52.72 25.57 22.25
CA SER A 8 53.50 24.33 22.45
C SER A 8 54.53 24.27 23.60
N ARG A 9 54.13 23.57 24.67
CA ARG A 9 54.88 22.46 25.29
C ARG A 9 53.92 21.65 26.18
N ALA A 10 53.50 20.48 25.72
CA ALA A 10 54.18 19.19 25.87
C ALA A 10 54.11 18.65 27.31
N GLN A 11 53.29 17.61 27.51
CA GLN A 11 53.80 16.28 27.87
C GLN A 11 52.66 15.25 27.89
N SER A 12 52.73 14.33 26.93
CA SER A 12 52.01 13.07 26.94
C SER A 12 52.70 12.11 27.91
N GLY A 13 51.93 11.52 28.83
CA GLY A 13 52.30 10.32 29.58
C GLY A 13 51.14 9.31 29.54
N PRO A 14 51.34 8.06 29.08
CA PRO A 14 50.31 7.02 28.99
C PRO A 14 50.33 6.08 30.24
N PRO A 15 49.40 5.11 30.38
CA PRO A 15 48.37 5.04 31.42
C PRO A 15 48.69 4.11 32.62
N ALA A 16 47.96 4.24 33.74
CA ALA A 16 47.97 3.25 34.83
C ALA A 16 46.59 3.11 35.53
N HIS A 17 45.77 2.22 34.96
CA HIS A 17 44.98 1.13 35.59
C HIS A 17 44.48 1.32 37.04
N SER A 18 43.17 1.49 37.23
CA SER A 18 42.16 0.42 37.38
C SER A 18 42.29 -0.42 38.66
N SER A 19 41.54 -0.05 39.69
CA SER A 19 41.04 -0.99 40.71
C SER A 19 39.99 -0.32 41.60
N ARG A 20 38.71 -0.39 41.22
CA ARG A 20 37.67 -0.49 42.25
C ARG A 20 36.68 -1.61 41.92
N PRO A 21 36.42 -2.54 42.86
CA PRO A 21 35.64 -3.76 42.60
C PRO A 21 34.13 -3.46 42.62
N LEU A 22 33.39 -4.06 41.68
CA LEU A 22 31.99 -4.47 41.87
C LEU A 22 31.97 -5.68 42.84
N PRO A 23 30.90 -6.01 43.61
CA PRO A 23 29.48 -6.01 43.23
C PRO A 23 28.48 -5.64 44.39
N SER A 24 27.19 -5.38 44.18
CA SER A 24 26.13 -6.42 44.31
C SER A 24 24.74 -5.91 43.83
N LEU A 25 24.27 -6.48 42.72
CA LEU A 25 23.05 -7.29 42.65
C LEU A 25 21.85 -6.94 43.58
N SER A 26 21.36 -5.69 43.61
CA SER A 26 20.17 -5.33 44.43
C SER A 26 19.14 -4.41 43.77
N ARG A 27 19.15 -4.25 42.43
CA ARG A 27 17.99 -3.71 41.70
C ARG A 27 17.35 -4.73 40.76
N ILE A 28 17.37 -5.99 41.18
CA ILE A 28 16.47 -7.06 40.71
C ILE A 28 15.24 -7.10 41.64
N ALA A 29 14.65 -5.93 41.90
CA ALA A 29 13.49 -5.79 42.78
C ALA A 29 12.56 -4.68 42.26
N ALA A 30 12.05 -4.88 41.06
CA ALA A 30 10.72 -4.42 40.66
C ALA A 30 10.17 -5.30 39.53
N TRP A 31 10.41 -6.62 39.64
CA TRP A 31 9.54 -7.63 39.06
C TRP A 31 8.30 -7.73 39.96
N ALA A 32 7.37 -6.80 39.78
CA ALA A 32 6.03 -6.81 40.37
C ALA A 32 5.09 -5.93 39.52
N GLY A 33 5.04 -6.20 38.23
CA GLY A 33 4.08 -5.62 37.28
C GLY A 33 3.48 -6.72 36.42
N GLY A 34 2.97 -7.77 37.06
CA GLY A 34 2.27 -8.85 36.39
C GLY A 34 0.96 -8.36 35.80
N ALA A 35 0.81 -8.60 34.49
CA ALA A 35 -0.42 -9.06 33.84
C ALA A 35 -1.74 -8.33 34.16
N ALA A 36 -2.13 -7.39 33.27
CA ALA A 36 -3.53 -7.22 32.83
C ALA A 36 -3.66 -6.11 31.77
N ALA A 37 -3.15 -6.35 30.56
CA ALA A 37 -3.74 -5.87 29.30
C ALA A 37 -2.85 -6.37 28.17
N VAL A 38 -3.17 -7.57 27.71
CA VAL A 38 -2.79 -8.05 26.39
C VAL A 38 -3.32 -7.00 25.42
N ILE A 39 -2.47 -6.06 24.96
CA ILE A 39 -2.77 -5.32 23.73
C ILE A 39 -2.51 -6.32 22.60
N ALA A 40 -3.47 -7.23 22.49
CA ALA A 40 -3.80 -7.96 21.29
C ALA A 40 -4.27 -6.92 20.27
N ILE A 41 -3.32 -6.24 19.64
CA ILE A 41 -3.52 -5.73 18.29
C ILE A 41 -2.47 -6.47 17.49
N GLY A 42 -2.89 -7.67 17.09
CA GLY A 42 -2.05 -8.63 16.42
C GLY A 42 -1.34 -8.00 15.24
N VAL A 43 -0.10 -8.45 15.04
CA VAL A 43 0.51 -8.51 13.72
C VAL A 43 -0.30 -9.53 12.90
N GLY A 44 -1.54 -9.16 12.61
CA GLY A 44 -2.50 -9.83 11.73
C GLY A 44 -2.63 -9.10 10.39
N THR A 45 -1.78 -8.11 10.12
CA THR A 45 -1.77 -7.42 8.81
C THR A 45 -0.71 -7.97 7.85
N ALA A 46 0.27 -8.76 8.34
CA ALA A 46 1.24 -9.42 7.47
C ALA A 46 0.68 -10.64 6.70
N ALA A 47 -0.50 -11.15 7.09
CA ALA A 47 -1.10 -12.38 6.55
C ALA A 47 -2.27 -12.18 5.57
N LEU A 48 -2.72 -10.95 5.29
CA LEU A 48 -3.49 -10.68 4.07
C LEU A 48 -2.59 -10.63 2.82
N ILE A 49 -1.28 -10.65 3.02
CA ILE A 49 -0.27 -10.97 2.01
C ILE A 49 -0.18 -12.50 1.86
N ARG A 50 -1.24 -13.21 1.45
CA ARG A 50 -1.13 -14.56 0.85
C ARG A 50 -2.46 -15.00 0.21
N PHE A 51 -2.58 -14.80 -1.11
CA PHE A 51 -3.50 -15.50 -2.04
C PHE A 51 -5.01 -15.53 -1.72
N PRO A 52 -5.85 -14.80 -2.49
CA PRO A 52 -7.04 -15.44 -3.02
C PRO A 52 -6.54 -16.48 -4.04
N GLY A 53 -6.44 -17.73 -3.57
CA GLY A 53 -6.32 -18.88 -4.44
C GLY A 53 -7.49 -18.94 -5.41
N ASP A 54 -7.23 -19.56 -6.55
CA ASP A 54 -8.12 -19.73 -7.68
C ASP A 54 -9.58 -19.99 -7.28
N THR A 55 -10.49 -19.15 -7.75
CA THR A 55 -11.88 -19.58 -7.96
C THR A 55 -12.14 -19.59 -9.45
N PRO A 56 -12.01 -20.74 -10.13
CA PRO A 56 -12.62 -20.90 -11.45
C PRO A 56 -14.14 -20.80 -11.26
N SER A 57 -14.72 -19.67 -11.65
CA SER A 57 -16.17 -19.55 -11.80
C SER A 57 -16.59 -20.31 -13.07
N GLY A 58 -16.56 -21.64 -12.99
CA GLY A 58 -17.37 -22.49 -13.87
C GLY A 58 -18.86 -22.23 -13.61
N PRO A 59 -19.74 -22.57 -14.57
CA PRO A 59 -21.15 -22.22 -14.48
C PRO A 59 -21.81 -22.98 -13.31
N ARG A 60 -22.14 -22.25 -12.23
CA ARG A 60 -22.98 -22.79 -11.15
C ARG A 60 -24.41 -22.37 -11.39
N SER A 61 -25.12 -23.20 -12.15
CA SER A 61 -26.57 -23.31 -12.06
C SER A 61 -26.92 -24.02 -10.75
N LEU A 62 -27.32 -23.29 -9.71
CA LEU A 62 -28.14 -23.82 -8.61
C LEU A 62 -28.99 -22.67 -8.03
N ASP A 63 -30.28 -22.76 -8.32
CA ASP A 63 -31.36 -21.96 -7.76
C ASP A 63 -31.37 -21.96 -6.21
N ALA A 64 -31.94 -20.89 -5.66
CA ALA A 64 -32.45 -20.76 -4.29
C ALA A 64 -31.45 -20.54 -3.14
N ILE A 65 -30.77 -19.38 -3.13
CA ILE A 65 -30.53 -18.60 -1.91
C ILE A 65 -30.75 -17.12 -2.24
N THR A 66 -31.96 -16.61 -2.03
CA THR A 66 -32.30 -15.19 -2.16
C THR A 66 -31.80 -14.42 -0.94
N VAL A 67 -30.48 -14.29 -0.80
CA VAL A 67 -29.94 -13.09 -0.15
C VAL A 67 -29.92 -12.04 -1.25
N ALA A 68 -30.75 -11.01 -1.13
CA ALA A 68 -30.62 -9.79 -1.92
C ALA A 68 -29.28 -9.16 -1.55
N SER A 69 -28.21 -9.68 -2.13
CA SER A 69 -26.89 -9.09 -2.08
C SER A 69 -27.06 -7.73 -2.72
N ALA A 70 -26.80 -6.67 -1.97
CA ALA A 70 -26.65 -5.35 -2.54
C ALA A 70 -25.74 -5.48 -3.77
N PRO A 71 -26.04 -4.83 -4.91
CA PRO A 71 -25.25 -5.02 -6.12
C PRO A 71 -23.79 -4.72 -5.80
N THR A 72 -22.91 -5.72 -5.85
CA THR A 72 -21.47 -5.49 -5.89
C THR A 72 -21.26 -4.49 -7.03
N ALA A 73 -20.59 -3.37 -6.76
CA ALA A 73 -20.35 -2.38 -7.79
C ALA A 73 -19.54 -3.04 -8.91
N VAL A 74 -20.20 -3.36 -10.02
CA VAL A 74 -19.56 -4.00 -11.17
C VAL A 74 -19.06 -2.89 -12.07
N LEU A 75 -17.83 -3.04 -12.54
CA LEU A 75 -17.29 -2.16 -13.57
C LEU A 75 -18.19 -2.25 -14.81
N PRO A 76 -18.69 -1.12 -15.36
CA PRO A 76 -19.58 -1.11 -16.53
C PRO A 76 -18.79 -1.33 -17.84
N LEU A 77 -17.78 -2.19 -17.80
CA LEU A 77 -16.96 -2.59 -18.93
C LEU A 77 -16.90 -4.11 -18.97
N SER A 78 -17.16 -4.67 -20.14
CA SER A 78 -16.92 -6.08 -20.40
C SER A 78 -15.41 -6.36 -20.54
N GLU A 79 -15.02 -7.61 -20.36
CA GLU A 79 -13.63 -8.06 -20.54
C GLU A 79 -12.98 -7.64 -21.88
N PRO A 80 -13.63 -7.81 -23.06
CA PRO A 80 -13.05 -7.34 -24.32
C PRO A 80 -12.89 -5.82 -24.39
N GLU A 81 -13.80 -5.04 -23.81
CA GLU A 81 -13.67 -3.57 -23.77
C GLU A 81 -12.48 -3.14 -22.92
N ILE A 82 -12.21 -3.84 -21.81
CA ILE A 82 -11.01 -3.60 -20.99
C ILE A 82 -9.74 -3.85 -21.80
N LEU A 83 -9.71 -4.90 -22.62
CA LEU A 83 -8.56 -5.21 -23.46
C LEU A 83 -8.37 -4.19 -24.59
N GLU A 84 -9.45 -3.71 -25.22
CA GLU A 84 -9.39 -2.65 -26.24
C GLU A 84 -8.79 -1.34 -25.71
N LEU A 85 -8.95 -1.03 -24.42
CA LEU A 85 -8.36 0.17 -23.82
C LEU A 85 -6.83 0.13 -23.79
N LEU A 86 -6.23 -1.06 -23.87
CA LEU A 86 -4.78 -1.22 -23.92
C LEU A 86 -4.18 -0.75 -25.26
N ASP A 87 -4.97 -0.80 -26.33
CA ASP A 87 -4.55 -0.39 -27.68
C ASP A 87 -4.79 1.10 -27.95
N ARG A 88 -5.37 1.82 -26.99
CA ARG A 88 -5.72 3.24 -27.12
C ARG A 88 -4.88 4.09 -26.17
N ARG A 89 -4.75 5.38 -26.51
CA ARG A 89 -4.10 6.33 -25.60
C ARG A 89 -4.96 6.48 -24.34
N PRO A 90 -4.37 6.42 -23.13
CA PRO A 90 -5.12 6.57 -21.89
C PRO A 90 -5.83 7.92 -21.79
N GLU A 91 -7.14 7.89 -21.55
CA GLU A 91 -7.97 9.07 -21.32
C GLU A 91 -8.24 9.20 -19.82
N TYR A 92 -7.43 10.01 -19.14
CA TYR A 92 -7.48 10.13 -17.68
C TYR A 92 -8.55 11.10 -17.16
N GLY A 93 -9.13 11.94 -18.03
CA GLY A 93 -10.12 12.95 -17.63
C GLY A 93 -9.66 13.80 -16.44
N PRO A 94 -10.44 13.89 -15.34
CA PRO A 94 -10.09 14.61 -14.11
C PRO A 94 -8.77 14.17 -13.45
N LEU A 95 -8.27 12.97 -13.77
CA LEU A 95 -6.99 12.45 -13.30
C LEU A 95 -5.84 12.73 -14.29
N ALA A 96 -5.94 13.73 -15.17
CA ALA A 96 -4.88 14.08 -16.11
C ALA A 96 -3.58 14.57 -15.45
N ASP A 97 -3.65 15.11 -14.23
CA ASP A 97 -2.47 15.49 -13.45
C ASP A 97 -1.67 14.26 -12.98
N PRO A 98 -0.40 14.10 -13.39
CA PRO A 98 0.44 12.97 -12.98
C PRO A 98 0.66 12.86 -11.47
N ALA A 99 0.79 13.99 -10.75
CA ALA A 99 1.01 13.96 -9.31
C ALA A 99 -0.22 13.42 -8.57
N ARG A 100 -1.41 13.86 -9.00
CA ARG A 100 -2.69 13.31 -8.51
C ARG A 100 -2.81 11.80 -8.75
N ARG A 101 -2.46 11.31 -9.95
CA ARG A 101 -2.48 9.86 -10.23
C ARG A 101 -1.51 9.08 -9.35
N ALA A 102 -0.27 9.58 -9.22
CA ALA A 102 0.73 8.95 -8.38
C ALA A 102 0.25 8.85 -6.91
N GLY A 103 -0.37 9.91 -6.39
CA GLY A 103 -0.98 9.92 -5.07
C GLY A 103 -2.16 8.95 -4.95
N CYS A 104 -3.06 8.93 -5.92
CA CYS A 104 -4.19 8.00 -6.01
C CYS A 104 -3.72 6.54 -5.96
N LEU A 105 -2.74 6.18 -6.79
CA LEU A 105 -2.15 4.84 -6.81
C LEU A 105 -1.51 4.48 -5.48
N ALA A 106 -0.74 5.39 -4.89
CA ALA A 106 -0.13 5.19 -3.57
C ALA A 106 -1.18 4.98 -2.47
N GLY A 107 -2.27 5.75 -2.48
CA GLY A 107 -3.39 5.59 -1.54
C GLY A 107 -4.10 4.25 -1.71
N LEU A 108 -4.19 3.74 -2.93
CA LEU A 108 -4.75 2.42 -3.26
C LEU A 108 -3.77 1.27 -2.97
N GLY A 109 -2.55 1.55 -2.51
CA GLY A 109 -1.53 0.54 -2.18
C GLY A 109 -0.67 0.09 -3.37
N TYR A 110 -0.79 0.73 -4.53
CA TYR A 110 0.07 0.48 -5.69
C TYR A 110 1.29 1.40 -5.65
N PRO A 111 2.45 0.98 -6.20
CA PRO A 111 3.58 1.89 -6.37
C PRO A 111 3.16 3.15 -7.12
N ALA A 112 3.55 4.33 -6.62
CA ALA A 112 3.24 5.62 -7.25
C ALA A 112 3.80 5.73 -8.68
N SER A 113 4.84 4.95 -8.99
CA SER A 113 5.47 4.84 -10.31
C SER A 113 4.83 3.77 -11.21
N THR A 114 3.72 3.14 -10.80
CA THR A 114 3.06 2.11 -11.61
C THR A 114 2.62 2.70 -12.94
N HIS A 115 3.02 2.05 -14.03
CA HIS A 115 2.61 2.46 -15.36
C HIS A 115 1.17 2.06 -15.62
N VAL A 116 0.29 3.05 -15.84
CA VAL A 116 -1.10 2.80 -16.21
C VAL A 116 -1.15 2.40 -17.68
N LEU A 117 -1.64 1.20 -17.96
CA LEU A 117 -1.73 0.60 -19.30
C LEU A 117 -2.83 1.25 -20.15
N GLY A 118 -3.91 1.69 -19.51
CA GLY A 118 -5.08 2.27 -20.16
C GLY A 118 -5.92 3.05 -19.16
N ALA A 119 -6.67 4.04 -19.64
CA ALA A 119 -7.60 4.79 -18.82
C ALA A 119 -8.80 5.27 -19.62
N ARG A 120 -9.97 5.34 -18.96
CA ARG A 120 -11.22 5.85 -19.56
C ARG A 120 -12.19 6.34 -18.49
N GLU A 121 -12.92 7.41 -18.78
CA GLU A 121 -14.04 7.86 -17.94
C GLU A 121 -15.25 6.92 -18.07
N VAL A 122 -15.87 6.59 -16.95
CA VAL A 122 -17.04 5.70 -16.85
C VAL A 122 -18.01 6.22 -15.79
N THR A 123 -19.21 5.63 -15.76
CA THR A 123 -20.19 5.88 -14.70
C THR A 123 -20.50 4.56 -14.01
N VAL A 124 -20.09 4.42 -12.74
CA VAL A 124 -20.32 3.22 -11.93
C VAL A 124 -21.48 3.49 -10.97
N ASN A 125 -22.59 2.78 -11.13
CA ASN A 125 -23.79 2.94 -10.28
C ASN A 125 -24.25 4.40 -10.14
N GLY A 126 -24.19 5.19 -11.22
CA GLY A 126 -24.55 6.62 -11.21
C GLY A 126 -23.45 7.57 -10.76
N HIS A 127 -22.29 7.07 -10.33
CA HIS A 127 -21.15 7.89 -9.93
C HIS A 127 -20.15 8.00 -11.09
N SER A 128 -19.79 9.23 -11.45
CA SER A 128 -18.70 9.47 -12.40
C SER A 128 -17.39 8.93 -11.82
N GLY A 129 -16.60 8.27 -12.65
CA GLY A 129 -15.30 7.74 -12.30
C GLY A 129 -14.38 7.59 -13.49
N VAL A 130 -13.13 7.26 -13.21
CA VAL A 130 -12.09 6.97 -14.20
C VAL A 130 -11.60 5.55 -13.94
N VAL A 131 -11.63 4.70 -14.96
CA VAL A 131 -11.00 3.38 -14.92
C VAL A 131 -9.51 3.54 -15.18
N LEU A 132 -8.69 2.93 -14.34
CA LEU A 132 -7.24 2.80 -14.52
C LEU A 132 -6.92 1.32 -14.69
N LEU A 133 -6.25 0.97 -15.77
CA LEU A 133 -5.78 -0.39 -16.04
C LEU A 133 -4.32 -0.52 -15.62
N LEU A 134 -4.02 -1.43 -14.70
CA LEU A 134 -2.69 -1.66 -14.16
C LEU A 134 -2.19 -3.06 -14.52
N PRO A 135 -0.86 -3.26 -14.63
CA PRO A 135 -0.31 -4.60 -14.71
C PRO A 135 -0.60 -5.37 -13.41
N GLY A 136 -1.13 -6.58 -13.53
CA GLY A 136 -1.36 -7.49 -12.42
C GLY A 136 -0.23 -8.50 -12.23
N THR A 137 -0.32 -9.26 -11.14
CA THR A 137 0.56 -10.40 -10.83
C THR A 137 -0.31 -11.65 -10.60
N PRO A 138 -0.08 -12.78 -11.29
CA PRO A 138 1.04 -13.09 -12.18
C PRO A 138 1.02 -12.33 -13.51
N GLU A 139 2.14 -12.36 -14.24
CA GLU A 139 2.23 -11.76 -15.58
C GLU A 139 1.09 -12.23 -16.49
N GLY A 140 0.65 -11.35 -17.39
CA GLY A 140 -0.54 -11.60 -18.21
C GLY A 140 -1.86 -11.28 -17.51
N THR A 141 -1.84 -10.79 -16.28
CA THR A 141 -3.05 -10.30 -15.58
C THR A 141 -3.16 -8.77 -15.68
N ILE A 142 -4.37 -8.25 -15.74
CA ILE A 142 -4.69 -6.82 -15.75
C ILE A 142 -5.66 -6.53 -14.61
N ILE A 143 -5.36 -5.50 -13.84
CA ILE A 143 -6.24 -5.01 -12.78
C ILE A 143 -6.93 -3.76 -13.29
N ALA A 144 -8.26 -3.71 -13.25
CA ALA A 144 -9.06 -2.56 -13.62
C ALA A 144 -9.67 -1.93 -12.35
N LEU A 145 -9.35 -0.67 -12.10
CA LEU A 145 -9.81 0.08 -10.94
C LEU A 145 -10.65 1.27 -11.40
N ALA A 146 -11.92 1.34 -11.04
CA ALA A 146 -12.74 2.53 -11.21
C ALA A 146 -12.62 3.40 -9.96
N VAL A 147 -12.14 4.62 -10.11
CA VAL A 147 -11.95 5.58 -9.03
C VAL A 147 -12.73 6.86 -9.28
N ALA A 148 -13.14 7.55 -8.23
CA ALA A 148 -13.82 8.83 -8.33
C ALA A 148 -12.85 9.95 -8.79
N PRO A 149 -13.35 11.05 -9.39
CA PRO A 149 -12.54 12.16 -9.87
C PRO A 149 -11.67 12.84 -8.81
N HIS A 150 -12.05 12.73 -7.53
CA HIS A 150 -11.33 13.31 -6.40
C HIS A 150 -10.23 12.40 -5.84
N CYS A 151 -9.93 11.27 -6.49
CA CYS A 151 -8.93 10.32 -6.01
C CYS A 151 -7.58 10.99 -5.71
N SER A 152 -7.03 10.65 -4.55
CA SER A 152 -5.77 11.14 -3.99
C SER A 152 -5.19 10.10 -3.02
N SER A 153 -4.03 10.41 -2.43
CA SER A 153 -3.43 9.53 -1.41
C SER A 153 -4.21 9.50 -0.10
N ALA A 154 -5.03 10.52 0.17
CA ALA A 154 -5.80 10.65 1.41
C ALA A 154 -7.25 10.15 1.27
N ASP A 155 -7.77 10.20 0.04
CA ASP A 155 -9.11 9.74 -0.31
C ASP A 155 -9.05 9.06 -1.67
N THR A 156 -9.13 7.74 -1.68
CA THR A 156 -8.95 6.94 -2.89
C THR A 156 -10.20 6.88 -3.76
N GLY A 157 -11.39 7.17 -3.21
CA GLY A 157 -12.65 7.14 -3.94
C GLY A 157 -12.87 5.89 -4.80
N LEU A 158 -12.43 4.69 -4.37
CA LEU A 158 -12.57 3.47 -5.15
C LEU A 158 -14.06 3.12 -5.31
N LEU A 159 -14.53 3.04 -6.55
CA LEU A 159 -15.93 2.75 -6.91
C LEU A 159 -16.15 1.27 -7.21
N ALA A 160 -15.20 0.65 -7.92
CA ALA A 160 -15.23 -0.77 -8.29
C ALA A 160 -13.83 -1.24 -8.70
N ASP A 161 -13.56 -2.53 -8.57
CA ASP A 161 -12.38 -3.17 -9.11
C ASP A 161 -12.71 -4.53 -9.74
N THR A 162 -11.88 -4.93 -10.70
CA THR A 162 -11.92 -6.29 -11.26
C THR A 162 -10.55 -6.67 -11.78
N THR A 163 -10.33 -7.97 -11.96
CA THR A 163 -9.08 -8.53 -12.47
C THR A 163 -9.38 -9.44 -13.65
N VAL A 164 -8.66 -9.23 -14.75
CA VAL A 164 -8.85 -9.92 -16.04
C VAL A 164 -7.55 -10.60 -16.45
N ARG A 165 -7.63 -11.77 -17.10
CA ARG A 165 -6.46 -12.41 -17.73
C ARG A 165 -6.37 -12.00 -19.19
N ARG A 166 -5.17 -11.68 -19.65
CA ARG A 166 -4.87 -11.49 -21.07
C ARG A 166 -4.88 -12.88 -21.74
N PRO A 167 -5.59 -13.05 -22.86
CA PRO A 167 -5.62 -14.30 -23.60
C PRO A 167 -4.27 -14.65 -24.23
#